data_AF-A0A7W0J7R3-F1
#
_entry.id   AF-A0A7W0J7R3-F1
#
_cell.length_a   1.000
_cell.length_b   1.000
_cell.length_c   1.000
_cell.angle_alpha   90.00
_cell.angle_beta   90.00
_cell.angle_gamma   90.00
#
_symmetry.space_group_name_H-M   'P 1'
#
loop_
_entity.id
_entity.type
_entity.pdbx_description
1 polymer ?
#
loop_
_entity_poly.entity_id
_entity_poly.type
_entity_poly.pdbx_seq_one_letter_code
_entity_poly.pdbx_strand_id
1 'polypeptide(L)'
;MKILIHGLNFSPELIGIGKYTGELAAWLAQAGHDVHVVTTPPYYPEWKVQQPYRNWKYQKENWQGVTVIRCPLWVPRNPTGITRIIHLFSFAVSSFFAMIQEIKFKPEVVISIIPTLFAASTSTWVARRSKAISWLHIQDFELDAAANLGMVHSKNVVMRLAIQWEKSVLLRFDRVSSISTQMVNRLISKGVPKEKTAFFPNWVDTHSIYPLPTRDNPYRSKLGISDDQIVILYSGN
;
A
#
# COMPACT_ATOMS: atom_id res chain seq x y z
N MET A 1 10.71 4.36 18.81
CA MET A 1 9.23 4.31 18.88
C MET A 1 8.74 2.95 18.46
N LYS A 2 7.52 2.56 18.84
CA LYS A 2 6.81 1.38 18.37
C LYS A 2 5.86 1.71 17.23
N ILE A 3 6.10 1.15 16.05
CA ILE A 3 5.36 1.48 14.83
C ILE A 3 4.70 0.21 14.29
N LEU A 4 3.39 0.28 14.07
CA LEU A 4 2.62 -0.79 13.44
C LEU A 4 2.20 -0.38 12.03
N ILE A 5 2.59 -1.15 11.03
CA ILE A 5 2.17 -0.96 9.64
C ILE A 5 1.12 -2.02 9.30
N HIS A 6 0.03 -1.61 8.65
CA HIS A 6 -1.05 -2.48 8.22
C HIS A 6 -1.33 -2.26 6.73
N GLY A 7 -1.05 -3.26 5.90
CA GLY A 7 -1.11 -3.11 4.45
C GLY A 7 -1.23 -4.45 3.73
N LEU A 8 -1.88 -4.46 2.56
CA LEU A 8 -2.11 -5.68 1.79
C LEU A 8 -0.80 -6.19 1.22
N ASN A 9 -0.01 -5.27 0.65
CA ASN A 9 1.19 -5.54 -0.11
C ASN A 9 2.42 -5.19 0.72
N PHE A 10 3.39 -6.10 0.73
CA PHE A 10 4.66 -5.96 1.43
C PHE A 10 5.73 -6.76 0.70
N SER A 11 7.00 -6.39 0.84
CA SER A 11 8.12 -7.18 0.29
C SER A 11 8.01 -8.66 0.69
N PRO A 12 8.35 -9.61 -0.19
CA PRO A 12 9.04 -9.45 -1.47
C PRO A 12 8.11 -9.30 -2.69
N GLU A 13 6.87 -8.84 -2.52
CA GLU A 13 5.92 -8.74 -3.62
C GLU A 13 6.39 -7.77 -4.73
N LEU A 14 6.29 -8.19 -5.98
CA LEU A 14 6.76 -7.45 -7.17
C LEU A 14 5.71 -6.42 -7.63
N ILE A 15 5.33 -5.53 -6.71
CA ILE A 15 4.43 -4.40 -6.96
C ILE A 15 4.95 -3.17 -6.21
N GLY A 16 4.74 -1.97 -6.78
CA GLY A 16 5.24 -0.72 -6.20
C GLY A 16 4.87 -0.53 -4.73
N ILE A 17 3.61 -0.80 -4.36
CA ILE A 17 3.13 -0.69 -2.98
C ILE A 17 3.89 -1.63 -2.03
N GLY A 18 4.13 -2.87 -2.47
CA GLY A 18 4.86 -3.87 -1.69
C GLY A 18 6.31 -3.47 -1.47
N LYS A 19 6.98 -3.01 -2.53
CA LYS A 19 8.34 -2.45 -2.47
C LYS A 19 8.42 -1.29 -1.47
N TYR A 20 7.61 -0.25 -1.63
CA TYR A 20 7.70 0.94 -0.78
C TYR A 20 7.31 0.65 0.67
N THR A 21 6.34 -0.23 0.92
CA THR A 21 5.98 -0.62 2.29
C THR A 21 7.10 -1.39 2.96
N GLY A 22 7.77 -2.30 2.23
CA GLY A 22 8.94 -3.02 2.72
C GLY A 22 10.11 -2.09 3.03
N GLU A 23 10.48 -1.25 2.08
CA GLU A 23 11.57 -0.28 2.22
C GLU A 23 11.31 0.71 3.37
N LEU A 24 10.07 1.20 3.54
CA LEU A 24 9.69 2.04 4.67
C LEU A 24 9.91 1.33 6.00
N ALA A 25 9.44 0.09 6.11
CA ALA A 25 9.53 -0.68 7.35
C ALA A 25 10.99 -0.98 7.71
N ALA A 26 11.80 -1.39 6.72
CA ALA A 26 13.22 -1.64 6.90
C ALA A 26 13.98 -0.36 7.30
N TRP A 27 13.70 0.76 6.63
CA TRP A 27 14.32 2.05 6.94
C TRP A 27 13.98 2.51 8.38
N LEU A 28 12.73 2.37 8.81
CA LEU A 28 12.33 2.67 10.20
C LEU A 28 13.03 1.76 11.20
N ALA A 29 13.14 0.46 10.92
CA ALA A 29 13.85 -0.48 11.79
C ALA A 29 15.35 -0.13 11.90
N GLN A 30 16.00 0.19 10.77
CA GLN A 30 17.40 0.62 10.73
C GLN A 30 17.63 1.95 11.48
N ALA A 31 16.63 2.83 11.51
CA ALA A 31 16.65 4.04 12.32
C ALA A 31 16.41 3.80 13.83
N GLY A 32 16.30 2.54 14.28
CA GLY A 32 16.17 2.17 15.69
C GLY A 32 14.72 2.13 16.21
N HIS A 33 13.72 2.14 15.33
CA HIS A 33 12.33 1.93 15.72
C HIS A 33 12.01 0.43 15.84
N ASP A 34 11.09 0.09 16.74
CA ASP A 34 10.53 -1.26 16.86
C ASP A 34 9.32 -1.34 15.91
N VAL A 35 9.46 -2.10 14.82
CA VAL A 35 8.51 -2.09 13.70
C VAL A 35 7.83 -3.45 13.56
N HIS A 36 6.51 -3.42 13.62
CA HIS A 36 5.65 -4.56 13.33
C HIS A 36 4.86 -4.29 12.04
N VAL A 37 4.68 -5.30 11.20
CA VAL A 37 3.90 -5.23 9.97
C VAL A 37 2.85 -6.34 9.99
N VAL A 38 1.58 -6.00 9.76
CA VAL A 38 0.50 -6.95 9.49
C VAL A 38 0.13 -6.86 8.01
N THR A 39 0.33 -7.97 7.28
CA THR A 39 0.22 -7.99 5.83
C THR A 39 -0.20 -9.35 5.29
N THR A 40 -0.18 -9.54 3.98
CA THR A 40 -0.46 -10.82 3.32
C THR A 40 0.81 -11.55 2.90
N PRO A 41 0.74 -12.86 2.60
CA PRO A 41 1.73 -13.49 1.75
C PRO A 41 1.71 -12.89 0.33
N PRO A 42 2.88 -12.75 -0.33
CA PRO A 42 2.96 -12.19 -1.68
C PRO A 42 2.16 -13.06 -2.65
N TYR A 43 1.33 -12.43 -3.46
CA TYR A 43 0.45 -13.11 -4.42
C TYR A 43 0.45 -12.45 -5.80
N TYR A 44 0.85 -11.18 -5.90
CA TYR A 44 0.95 -10.42 -7.14
C TYR A 44 2.37 -10.52 -7.73
N PRO A 45 2.55 -10.50 -9.06
CA PRO A 45 1.55 -10.31 -10.14
C PRO A 45 0.78 -11.56 -10.55
N GLU A 46 1.18 -12.75 -10.10
CA GLU A 46 0.64 -14.01 -10.62
C GLU A 46 -0.77 -14.35 -10.12
N TRP A 47 -1.36 -13.52 -9.25
CA TRP A 47 -2.60 -13.81 -8.52
C TRP A 47 -2.57 -15.18 -7.85
N LYS A 48 -1.42 -15.52 -7.27
CA LYS A 48 -1.16 -16.82 -6.65
C LYS A 48 -0.07 -16.68 -5.60
N VAL A 49 -0.35 -17.19 -4.41
CA VAL A 49 0.68 -17.27 -3.35
C VAL A 49 1.72 -18.32 -3.72
N GLN A 50 2.98 -17.93 -3.70
CA GLN A 50 4.12 -18.78 -4.05
C GLN A 50 4.83 -19.30 -2.80
N GLN A 51 5.52 -20.43 -2.93
CA GLN A 51 6.38 -20.95 -1.87
C GLN A 51 7.50 -19.92 -1.55
N PRO A 52 7.95 -19.82 -0.29
CA PRO A 52 7.60 -20.65 0.86
C PRO A 52 6.30 -20.26 1.59
N TYR A 53 5.57 -19.27 1.08
CA TYR A 53 4.38 -18.75 1.74
C TYR A 53 3.15 -19.63 1.51
N ARG A 54 2.16 -19.50 2.41
CA ARG A 54 0.88 -20.21 2.32
C ARG A 54 -0.27 -19.25 2.58
N ASN A 55 -1.32 -19.36 1.77
CA ASN A 55 -2.46 -18.45 1.80
C ASN A 55 -3.51 -18.77 2.89
N TRP A 56 -3.39 -19.89 3.61
CA TRP A 56 -4.41 -20.36 4.57
C TRP A 56 -3.97 -20.34 6.04
N LYS A 57 -2.71 -19.99 6.35
CA LYS A 57 -2.20 -19.92 7.73
C LYS A 57 -1.57 -18.58 8.02
N TYR A 58 -1.59 -18.19 9.30
CA TYR A 58 -0.76 -17.10 9.77
C TYR A 58 0.71 -17.52 9.78
N GLN A 59 1.59 -16.59 9.45
CA GLN A 59 3.03 -16.77 9.53
C GLN A 59 3.65 -15.53 10.15
N LYS A 60 4.51 -15.73 11.15
CA LYS A 60 5.31 -14.66 11.76
C LYS A 60 6.76 -14.86 11.36
N GLU A 61 7.41 -13.81 10.90
CA GLU A 61 8.82 -13.82 10.50
C GLU A 61 9.54 -12.54 10.94
N ASN A 62 10.86 -12.61 11.06
CA ASN A 62 11.71 -11.43 11.17
C ASN A 62 12.29 -11.15 9.79
N TRP A 63 12.03 -9.97 9.25
CA TRP A 63 12.50 -9.54 7.94
C TRP A 63 13.22 -8.21 8.10
N GLN A 64 14.55 -8.19 7.92
CA GLN A 64 15.38 -6.97 8.03
C GLN A 64 15.16 -6.19 9.35
N GLY A 65 15.02 -6.89 10.48
CA GLY A 65 14.75 -6.25 11.78
C GLY A 65 13.29 -5.89 12.02
N VAL A 66 12.39 -6.16 11.07
CA VAL A 66 10.94 -5.95 11.17
C VAL A 66 10.25 -7.25 11.56
N THR A 67 9.33 -7.19 12.52
CA THR A 67 8.43 -8.31 12.81
C THR A 67 7.27 -8.30 11.82
N VAL A 68 7.19 -9.28 10.94
CA VAL A 68 6.15 -9.37 9.91
C VAL A 68 5.18 -10.50 10.24
N ILE A 69 3.88 -10.18 10.25
CA ILE A 69 2.78 -11.11 10.43
C ILE A 69 2.01 -11.17 9.12
N ARG A 70 2.11 -12.31 8.45
CA ARG A 70 1.38 -12.60 7.21
C ARG A 70 0.09 -13.33 7.54
N CYS A 71 -1.03 -12.75 7.15
CA CYS A 71 -2.37 -13.25 7.39
C CYS A 71 -2.86 -14.11 6.22
N PRO A 72 -3.72 -15.10 6.46
CA PRO A 72 -4.43 -15.82 5.41
C PRO A 72 -5.10 -14.89 4.41
N LEU A 73 -5.11 -15.26 3.13
CA LEU A 73 -5.66 -14.46 2.05
C LEU A 73 -6.35 -15.37 1.04
N TRP A 74 -7.60 -15.06 0.71
CA TRP A 74 -8.25 -15.71 -0.42
C TRP A 74 -7.80 -15.01 -1.71
N VAL A 75 -7.23 -15.75 -2.66
CA VAL A 75 -6.76 -15.22 -3.94
C VAL A 75 -7.58 -15.85 -5.08
N PRO A 76 -8.28 -15.05 -5.89
CA PRO A 76 -9.04 -15.59 -7.02
C PRO A 76 -8.11 -16.11 -8.11
N ARG A 77 -8.47 -17.24 -8.72
CA ARG A 77 -7.77 -17.74 -9.92
C ARG A 77 -7.96 -16.80 -11.12
N ASN A 78 -9.15 -16.22 -11.26
CA ASN A 78 -9.51 -15.29 -12.34
C ASN A 78 -10.09 -14.00 -11.72
N PRO A 79 -9.30 -12.92 -11.61
CA PRO A 79 -9.73 -11.70 -10.95
C PRO A 79 -10.80 -10.93 -11.75
N THR A 80 -12.02 -10.89 -11.21
CA THR A 80 -13.11 -9.99 -11.60
C THR A 80 -13.36 -8.94 -10.52
N GLY A 81 -14.14 -7.88 -10.80
CA GLY A 81 -14.46 -6.84 -9.82
C GLY A 81 -15.00 -7.37 -8.49
N ILE A 82 -15.98 -8.28 -8.54
CA ILE A 82 -16.55 -8.91 -7.32
C ILE A 82 -15.50 -9.74 -6.59
N THR A 83 -14.71 -10.54 -7.31
CA THR A 83 -13.67 -11.35 -6.64
C THR A 83 -12.57 -10.50 -6.02
N ARG A 84 -12.24 -9.33 -6.58
CA ARG A 84 -11.30 -8.40 -5.93
C ARG A 84 -11.87 -7.88 -4.62
N ILE A 85 -13.17 -7.57 -4.56
CA ILE A 85 -13.83 -7.19 -3.30
C ILE A 85 -13.74 -8.33 -2.27
N ILE A 86 -14.03 -9.58 -2.68
CA ILE A 86 -13.93 -10.76 -1.79
C ILE A 86 -12.48 -10.95 -1.30
N HIS A 87 -11.50 -10.75 -2.18
CA HIS A 87 -10.09 -10.82 -1.85
C HIS A 87 -9.70 -9.81 -0.76
N LEU A 88 -10.05 -8.53 -0.93
CA LEU A 88 -9.79 -7.49 0.07
C LEU A 88 -10.54 -7.74 1.38
N PHE A 89 -11.79 -8.19 1.29
CA PHE A 89 -12.58 -8.52 2.46
C PHE A 89 -12.00 -9.71 3.24
N SER A 90 -11.50 -10.74 2.53
CA SER A 90 -10.83 -11.88 3.16
C SER A 90 -9.61 -11.45 3.97
N PHE A 91 -8.84 -10.47 3.44
CA PHE A 91 -7.74 -9.87 4.18
C PHE A 91 -8.23 -9.05 5.37
N ALA A 92 -9.27 -8.23 5.22
CA ALA A 92 -9.80 -7.43 6.31
C ALA A 92 -10.25 -8.31 7.50
N VAL A 93 -10.84 -9.47 7.23
CA VAL A 93 -11.25 -10.44 8.26
C VAL A 93 -10.04 -11.13 8.88
N SER A 94 -9.08 -11.63 8.09
CA SER A 94 -7.93 -12.34 8.64
C SER A 94 -6.98 -11.41 9.41
N SER A 95 -6.68 -10.23 8.87
CA SER A 95 -5.85 -9.22 9.51
C SER A 95 -6.45 -8.69 10.82
N PHE A 96 -7.78 -8.64 10.94
CA PHE A 96 -8.45 -8.17 12.15
C PHE A 96 -7.96 -8.88 13.43
N PHE A 97 -7.81 -10.20 13.38
CA PHE A 97 -7.34 -10.98 14.52
C PHE A 97 -5.87 -10.73 14.86
N ALA A 98 -5.01 -10.52 13.86
CA ALA A 98 -3.61 -10.15 14.07
C ALA A 98 -3.52 -8.73 14.65
N MET A 99 -4.26 -7.78 14.07
CA MET A 99 -4.31 -6.39 14.51
C MET A 99 -4.78 -6.24 15.97
N ILE A 100 -5.76 -7.02 16.43
CA ILE A 100 -6.17 -7.02 17.85
C ILE A 100 -5.01 -7.44 18.76
N GLN A 101 -4.24 -8.46 18.37
CA GLN A 101 -3.11 -8.94 19.18
C GLN A 101 -2.02 -7.88 19.30
N GLU A 102 -1.84 -7.07 18.25
CA GLU A 102 -0.90 -5.95 18.22
C GLU A 102 -1.27 -4.79 19.16
N ILE A 103 -2.45 -4.77 19.79
CA ILE A 103 -2.71 -3.84 20.90
C ILE A 103 -1.74 -4.09 22.07
N LYS A 104 -1.31 -5.35 22.28
CA LYS A 104 -0.33 -5.71 23.32
C LYS A 104 1.06 -5.18 23.02
N PHE A 105 1.38 -4.99 21.73
CA PHE A 105 2.61 -4.34 21.32
C PHE A 105 2.66 -2.88 21.81
N LYS A 106 1.49 -2.25 21.97
CA LYS A 106 1.30 -0.84 22.35
C LYS A 106 1.96 0.09 21.33
N PRO A 107 1.53 0.07 20.06
CA PRO A 107 2.07 0.97 19.05
C PRO A 107 1.83 2.43 19.45
N GLU A 108 2.79 3.28 19.13
CA GLU A 108 2.68 4.74 19.25
C GLU A 108 2.16 5.35 17.94
N VAL A 109 2.38 4.64 16.81
CA VAL A 109 1.85 5.00 15.49
C VAL A 109 1.33 3.76 14.79
N VAL A 110 0.15 3.86 14.17
CA VAL A 110 -0.42 2.84 13.29
C VAL A 110 -0.56 3.43 11.89
N ILE A 111 0.20 2.91 10.93
CA ILE A 111 0.22 3.33 9.53
C ILE A 111 -0.58 2.32 8.70
N SER A 112 -1.68 2.76 8.09
CA SER A 112 -2.49 1.95 7.19
C SER A 112 -2.15 2.29 5.74
N ILE A 113 -1.77 1.30 4.93
CA ILE A 113 -1.37 1.46 3.52
C ILE A 113 -2.51 1.00 2.60
N ILE A 114 -3.06 1.90 1.79
CA ILE A 114 -4.12 1.61 0.82
C ILE A 114 -3.53 0.93 -0.43
N PRO A 115 -4.14 -0.13 -1.02
CA PRO A 115 -5.59 -0.45 -1.16
C PRO A 115 -6.27 -1.31 -0.06
N THR A 116 -5.85 -1.25 1.20
CA THR A 116 -6.54 -1.94 2.31
C THR A 116 -7.76 -1.21 2.87
N LEU A 117 -8.58 -0.52 2.07
CA LEU A 117 -9.62 0.37 2.62
C LEU A 117 -10.62 -0.38 3.52
N PHE A 118 -10.97 -1.62 3.17
CA PHE A 118 -11.80 -2.51 4.01
C PHE A 118 -11.16 -2.80 5.38
N ALA A 119 -9.85 -2.90 5.45
CA ALA A 119 -9.09 -3.18 6.68
C ALA A 119 -8.69 -1.90 7.45
N ALA A 120 -8.75 -0.72 6.81
CA ALA A 120 -8.32 0.56 7.38
C ALA A 120 -9.11 0.97 8.64
N SER A 121 -10.39 0.58 8.74
CA SER A 121 -11.18 0.84 9.95
C SER A 121 -10.57 0.14 11.18
N THR A 122 -10.06 -1.09 11.01
CA THR A 122 -9.34 -1.82 12.06
C THR A 122 -8.10 -1.07 12.51
N SER A 123 -7.34 -0.48 11.59
CA SER A 123 -6.15 0.34 11.91
C SER A 123 -6.51 1.49 12.85
N THR A 124 -7.57 2.25 12.54
CA THR A 124 -7.99 3.36 13.41
C THR A 124 -8.48 2.89 14.77
N TRP A 125 -9.14 1.73 14.83
CA TRP A 125 -9.63 1.17 16.09
C TRP A 125 -8.47 0.70 16.98
N VAL A 126 -7.48 -0.01 16.42
CA VAL A 126 -6.27 -0.42 17.15
C VAL A 126 -5.47 0.79 17.62
N ALA A 127 -5.33 1.81 16.78
CA ALA A 127 -4.66 3.05 17.14
C ALA A 127 -5.32 3.71 18.36
N ARG A 128 -6.64 3.91 18.32
CA ARG A 128 -7.40 4.46 19.45
C ARG A 128 -7.24 3.62 20.71
N ARG A 129 -7.30 2.29 20.60
CA ARG A 129 -7.19 1.40 21.76
C ARG A 129 -5.80 1.40 22.37
N SER A 130 -4.79 1.73 21.58
CA SER A 130 -3.39 1.86 21.99
C SER A 130 -2.98 3.30 22.34
N LYS A 131 -3.89 4.28 22.21
CA LYS A 131 -3.60 5.73 22.30
C LYS A 131 -2.51 6.18 21.30
N ALA A 132 -2.46 5.53 20.14
CA ALA A 132 -1.51 5.78 19.06
C ALA A 132 -2.05 6.83 18.08
N ILE A 133 -1.15 7.46 17.32
CA ILE A 133 -1.52 8.24 16.14
C ILE A 133 -1.93 7.29 15.01
N SER A 134 -3.08 7.53 14.40
CA SER A 134 -3.55 6.83 13.21
C SER A 134 -3.15 7.59 11.94
N TRP A 135 -2.38 6.94 11.07
CA TRP A 135 -1.93 7.49 9.80
C TRP A 135 -2.45 6.64 8.64
N LEU A 136 -3.15 7.24 7.68
CA LEU A 136 -3.53 6.60 6.42
C LEU A 136 -2.61 7.07 5.30
N HIS A 137 -1.98 6.16 4.58
CA HIS A 137 -1.12 6.49 3.45
C HIS A 137 -1.66 5.84 2.17
N ILE A 138 -2.07 6.71 1.24
CA ILE A 138 -2.70 6.33 -0.02
C ILE A 138 -1.66 6.25 -1.11
N GLN A 139 -1.40 5.02 -1.54
CA GLN A 139 -0.59 4.71 -2.73
C GLN A 139 -1.45 4.69 -3.99
N ASP A 140 -2.72 4.29 -3.89
CA ASP A 140 -3.68 4.28 -5.01
C ASP A 140 -5.12 4.48 -4.51
N PHE A 141 -5.98 5.13 -5.31
CA PHE A 141 -7.41 5.27 -5.03
C PHE A 141 -8.19 4.12 -5.68
N GLU A 142 -8.24 2.98 -5.00
CA GLU A 142 -8.87 1.77 -5.51
C GLU A 142 -10.33 1.97 -6.00
N LEU A 143 -11.12 2.75 -5.26
CA LEU A 143 -12.51 3.06 -5.61
C LEU A 143 -12.62 3.95 -6.86
N ASP A 144 -11.69 4.90 -7.03
CA ASP A 144 -11.65 5.76 -8.21
C ASP A 144 -11.21 4.96 -9.44
N ALA A 145 -10.22 4.07 -9.28
CA ALA A 145 -9.78 3.15 -10.33
C ALA A 145 -10.93 2.23 -10.78
N ALA A 146 -11.69 1.65 -9.85
CA ALA A 146 -12.85 0.83 -10.16
C ALA A 146 -13.97 1.60 -10.88
N ALA A 147 -14.22 2.86 -10.50
CA ALA A 147 -15.22 3.70 -11.14
C ALA A 147 -14.81 4.10 -12.57
N ASN A 148 -13.54 4.45 -12.79
CA ASN A 148 -13.02 4.89 -14.09
C ASN A 148 -12.96 3.76 -15.13
N LEU A 149 -12.80 2.50 -14.71
CA LEU A 149 -12.80 1.33 -15.58
C LEU A 149 -14.21 0.93 -16.08
N GLY A 150 -15.24 1.76 -15.85
CA GLY A 150 -16.60 1.49 -16.30
C GLY A 150 -17.28 0.31 -15.58
N MET A 151 -16.66 -0.22 -14.53
CA MET A 151 -17.19 -1.37 -13.78
C MET A 151 -18.43 -1.00 -12.95
N VAL A 152 -18.72 0.29 -12.76
CA VAL A 152 -19.90 0.78 -12.04
C VAL A 152 -20.36 2.12 -12.62
N HIS A 153 -21.62 2.21 -13.09
CA HIS A 153 -22.21 3.47 -13.51
C HIS A 153 -22.44 4.42 -12.32
N SER A 154 -21.99 5.67 -12.45
CA SER A 154 -22.04 6.73 -11.43
C SER A 154 -23.44 7.09 -10.90
N LYS A 155 -24.51 6.58 -11.51
CA LYS A 155 -25.91 6.77 -11.06
C LYS A 155 -26.40 5.69 -10.08
N ASN A 156 -25.57 4.69 -9.74
CA ASN A 156 -25.98 3.59 -8.88
C ASN A 156 -25.91 3.97 -7.39
N VAL A 157 -26.95 3.66 -6.60
CA VAL A 157 -27.03 3.92 -5.15
C VAL A 157 -25.82 3.33 -4.42
N VAL A 158 -25.36 2.16 -4.88
CA VAL A 158 -24.18 1.46 -4.35
C VAL A 158 -22.92 2.33 -4.40
N MET A 159 -22.70 3.07 -5.50
CA MET A 159 -21.53 3.94 -5.63
C MET A 159 -21.58 5.11 -4.65
N ARG A 160 -22.76 5.72 -4.46
CA ARG A 160 -22.93 6.80 -3.47
C ARG A 160 -22.62 6.31 -2.04
N LEU A 161 -23.09 5.12 -1.70
CA LEU A 161 -22.78 4.49 -0.41
C LEU A 161 -21.29 4.19 -0.27
N ALA A 162 -20.63 3.69 -1.32
CA ALA A 162 -19.21 3.42 -1.32
C ALA A 162 -18.37 4.70 -1.13
N ILE A 163 -18.71 5.79 -1.84
CA ILE A 163 -18.05 7.10 -1.70
C ILE A 163 -18.25 7.66 -0.28
N GLN A 164 -19.47 7.57 0.25
CA GLN A 164 -19.77 8.06 1.60
C GLN A 164 -19.04 7.24 2.67
N TRP A 165 -18.93 5.92 2.47
CA TRP A 165 -18.18 5.03 3.33
C TRP A 165 -16.67 5.34 3.28
N GLU A 166 -16.10 5.47 2.07
CA GLU A 166 -14.69 5.86 1.88
C GLU A 166 -14.41 7.17 2.63
N LYS A 167 -15.20 8.21 2.38
CA LYS A 167 -15.07 9.49 3.06
C LYS A 167 -15.11 9.35 4.59
N SER A 168 -16.05 8.55 5.11
CA SER A 168 -16.15 8.27 6.55
C SER A 168 -14.89 7.59 7.09
N VAL A 169 -14.29 6.66 6.35
CA VAL A 169 -13.03 6.01 6.73
C VAL A 169 -11.88 7.01 6.71
N LEU A 170 -11.73 7.81 5.66
CA LEU A 170 -10.66 8.81 5.54
C LEU A 170 -10.67 9.80 6.71
N LEU A 171 -11.84 10.29 7.10
CA LEU A 171 -12.01 11.30 8.15
C LEU A 171 -11.65 10.80 9.57
N ARG A 172 -11.65 9.48 9.78
CA ARG A 172 -11.36 8.85 11.08
C ARG A 172 -9.87 8.82 11.42
N PHE A 173 -8.98 9.07 10.47
CA PHE A 173 -7.55 9.11 10.72
C PHE A 173 -7.10 10.48 11.24
N ASP A 174 -6.01 10.49 12.00
CA ASP A 174 -5.37 11.71 12.50
C ASP A 174 -4.56 12.38 11.39
N ARG A 175 -3.90 11.56 10.55
CA ARG A 175 -3.16 12.00 9.36
C ARG A 175 -3.54 11.17 8.14
N VAL A 176 -3.61 11.83 6.99
CA VAL A 176 -3.85 11.17 5.70
C VAL A 176 -2.82 11.69 4.70
N SER A 177 -2.11 10.81 4.02
CA SER A 177 -1.04 11.20 3.10
C SER A 177 -1.15 10.51 1.76
N SER A 178 -0.48 11.06 0.75
CA SER A 178 -0.37 10.42 -0.55
C SER A 178 0.89 10.84 -1.30
N ILE A 179 1.17 10.15 -2.40
CA ILE A 179 2.46 10.14 -3.11
C ILE A 179 2.62 11.23 -4.16
N SER A 180 1.56 11.98 -4.49
CA SER A 180 1.61 13.12 -5.41
C SER A 180 0.78 14.29 -4.90
N THR A 181 1.13 15.51 -5.32
CA THR A 181 0.36 16.70 -4.99
C THR A 181 -1.07 16.62 -5.53
N GLN A 182 -1.26 15.99 -6.70
CA GLN A 182 -2.59 15.76 -7.27
C GLN A 182 -3.41 14.80 -6.43
N MET A 183 -2.82 13.73 -5.90
CA MET A 183 -3.52 12.80 -5.01
C MET A 183 -3.84 13.43 -3.65
N VAL A 184 -2.97 14.32 -3.14
CA VAL A 184 -3.28 15.13 -1.95
C VAL A 184 -4.44 16.09 -2.22
N ASN A 185 -4.46 16.76 -3.37
CA ASN A 185 -5.62 17.59 -3.77
C ASN A 185 -6.89 16.75 -3.91
N ARG A 186 -6.76 15.50 -4.38
CA ARG A 186 -7.88 14.54 -4.45
C ARG A 186 -8.42 14.21 -3.06
N LEU A 187 -7.57 13.98 -2.06
CA LEU A 187 -7.98 13.82 -0.65
C LEU A 187 -8.81 15.00 -0.14
N ILE A 188 -8.34 16.21 -0.41
CA ILE A 188 -9.05 17.45 0.00
C ILE A 188 -10.40 17.52 -0.70
N SER A 189 -10.48 17.21 -2.00
CA SER A 189 -11.75 17.19 -2.74
C SER A 189 -12.73 16.13 -2.23
N LYS A 190 -12.23 15.01 -1.65
CA LYS A 190 -13.03 13.99 -0.96
C LYS A 190 -13.47 14.42 0.46
N GLY A 191 -13.01 15.58 0.93
CA GLY A 191 -13.43 16.22 2.17
C GLY A 191 -12.49 16.02 3.36
N VAL A 192 -11.28 15.49 3.16
CA VAL A 192 -10.27 15.43 4.22
C VAL A 192 -9.74 16.85 4.51
N PRO A 193 -9.74 17.32 5.77
CA PRO A 193 -9.22 18.64 6.11
C PRO A 193 -7.75 18.80 5.74
N LYS A 194 -7.36 19.96 5.19
CA LYS A 194 -6.01 20.22 4.66
C LYS A 194 -4.93 20.06 5.73
N GLU A 195 -5.22 20.42 6.97
CA GLU A 195 -4.33 20.28 8.13
C GLU A 195 -4.05 18.82 8.51
N LYS A 196 -4.94 17.89 8.11
CA LYS A 196 -4.74 16.45 8.27
C LYS A 196 -3.99 15.84 7.08
N THR A 197 -3.92 16.53 5.94
CA THR A 197 -3.25 15.99 4.76
C THR A 197 -1.74 16.18 4.80
N ALA A 198 -1.00 15.23 4.23
CA ALA A 198 0.45 15.31 4.06
C ALA A 198 0.88 14.81 2.69
N PHE A 199 1.80 15.53 2.04
CA PHE A 199 2.48 15.03 0.86
C PHE A 199 3.62 14.12 1.30
N PHE A 200 3.54 12.83 0.96
CA PHE A 200 4.55 11.84 1.31
C PHE A 200 4.90 11.02 0.05
N PRO A 201 5.85 11.48 -0.78
CA PRO A 201 6.18 10.85 -2.04
C PRO A 201 6.93 9.53 -1.85
N ASN A 202 6.80 8.66 -2.85
CA ASN A 202 7.69 7.52 -3.00
C ASN A 202 9.12 7.99 -3.33
N TRP A 203 10.11 7.20 -2.95
CA TRP A 203 11.52 7.49 -3.15
C TRP A 203 12.14 6.60 -4.23
N VAL A 204 13.36 6.93 -4.62
CA VAL A 204 14.18 6.12 -5.52
C VAL A 204 15.57 6.00 -4.92
N ASP A 205 16.21 4.84 -5.10
CA ASP A 205 17.61 4.68 -4.74
C ASP A 205 18.48 5.44 -5.74
N THR A 206 19.02 6.57 -5.31
CA THR A 206 19.85 7.46 -6.14
C THR A 206 21.29 6.97 -6.28
N HIS A 207 21.72 5.95 -5.51
CA HIS A 207 22.98 5.27 -5.74
C HIS A 207 22.88 4.29 -6.90
N SER A 208 21.73 3.62 -7.05
CA SER A 208 21.48 2.68 -8.14
C SER A 208 20.94 3.37 -9.41
N ILE A 209 20.14 4.43 -9.25
CA ILE A 209 19.48 5.14 -10.35
C ILE A 209 19.95 6.58 -10.37
N TYR A 210 20.86 6.88 -11.29
CA TYR A 210 21.45 8.20 -11.48
C TYR A 210 21.66 8.47 -12.99
N PRO A 211 21.71 9.74 -13.40
CA PRO A 211 21.93 10.07 -14.81
C PRO A 211 23.32 9.63 -15.26
N LEU A 212 23.36 8.87 -16.36
CA LEU A 212 24.60 8.56 -17.08
C LEU A 212 24.86 9.60 -18.17
N PRO A 213 26.13 9.83 -18.56
CA PRO A 213 26.46 10.61 -19.75
C PRO A 213 25.72 10.09 -20.99
N THR A 214 25.26 11.02 -21.84
CA THR A 214 24.55 10.68 -23.09
C THR A 214 25.50 10.16 -24.16
N ARG A 215 26.70 10.74 -24.24
CA ARG A 215 27.79 10.31 -25.12
C ARG A 215 28.39 9.01 -24.62
N ASP A 216 28.81 8.16 -25.55
CA ASP A 216 29.41 6.85 -25.27
C ASP A 216 28.53 5.95 -24.39
N ASN A 217 27.20 6.13 -24.47
CA ASN A 217 26.28 5.33 -23.70
C ASN A 217 26.20 3.90 -24.29
N PRO A 218 26.66 2.86 -23.56
CA PRO A 218 26.75 1.50 -24.09
C PRO A 218 25.39 0.91 -24.48
N TYR A 219 24.31 1.40 -23.87
CA TYR A 219 22.95 0.97 -24.19
C TYR A 219 22.47 1.53 -25.53
N ARG A 220 22.86 2.77 -25.87
CA ARG A 220 22.61 3.35 -27.21
C ARG A 220 23.34 2.56 -28.29
N SER A 221 24.63 2.26 -28.08
CA SER A 221 25.43 1.46 -29.01
C SER A 221 24.83 0.06 -29.22
N LYS A 222 24.38 -0.60 -28.14
CA LYS A 222 23.73 -1.92 -28.21
C LYS A 222 22.41 -1.90 -29.00
N LEU A 223 21.69 -0.79 -28.97
CA LEU A 223 20.42 -0.60 -29.69
C LEU A 223 20.60 0.02 -31.08
N GLY A 224 21.83 0.32 -31.51
CA GLY A 224 22.10 0.97 -32.79
C GLY A 224 21.59 2.42 -32.87
N ILE A 225 21.47 3.09 -31.72
CA ILE A 225 20.97 4.47 -31.64
C ILE A 225 22.16 5.43 -31.66
N SER A 226 22.20 6.34 -32.63
CA SER A 226 23.27 7.35 -32.74
C SER A 226 23.06 8.49 -31.73
N ASP A 227 24.11 9.24 -31.37
CA ASP A 227 24.06 10.28 -30.33
C ASP A 227 23.11 11.45 -30.63
N ASP A 228 22.81 11.70 -31.90
CA ASP A 228 21.93 12.76 -32.40
C ASP A 228 20.44 12.38 -32.41
N GLN A 229 20.11 11.10 -32.23
CA GLN A 229 18.73 10.63 -32.20
C GLN A 229 18.03 10.93 -30.88
N ILE A 230 16.80 11.45 -30.95
CA ILE A 230 15.93 11.60 -29.79
C ILE A 230 15.29 10.25 -29.48
N VAL A 231 15.45 9.78 -28.23
CA VAL A 231 14.83 8.53 -27.76
C VAL A 231 13.56 8.85 -26.99
N ILE A 232 12.43 8.33 -27.47
CA ILE A 232 11.15 8.35 -26.75
C ILE A 232 10.96 6.97 -26.13
N LEU A 233 11.03 6.89 -24.80
CA LEU A 233 10.86 5.64 -24.05
C LEU A 233 9.55 5.66 -23.26
N TYR A 234 8.74 4.61 -23.43
CA TYR A 234 7.66 4.28 -22.51
C TYR A 234 8.05 3.05 -21.70
N SER A 235 8.01 3.16 -20.38
CA SER A 235 8.27 2.05 -19.46
C SER A 235 7.20 2.05 -18.39
N GLY A 236 6.18 1.22 -18.58
CA GLY A 236 5.04 1.03 -17.68
C GLY A 236 4.26 -0.22 -18.08
N ASN A 237 3.46 -0.74 -17.15
CA ASN A 237 2.52 -1.84 -17.40
C ASN A 237 1.19 -1.32 -17.95
#